data_AF-C9DQQ1-F1
#
_entry.id   AF-C9DQQ1-F1
#
_cell.length_a   1.000
_cell.length_b   1.000
_cell.length_c   1.000
_cell.angle_alpha   90.00
_cell.angle_beta   90.00
_cell.angle_gamma   90.00
#
_symmetry.space_group_name_H-M   'P 1'
#
loop_
_entity.id
_entity.type
_entity.pdbx_description
1 polymer ?
#
loop_
_entity_poly.entity_id
_entity_poly.type
_entity_poly.pdbx_seq_one_letter_code
_entity_poly.pdbx_strand_id
1 'polypeptide(L)'
;AIEAKALNKEALQAEAGLPVDRKIPLIAFIGRLEEQKGSDVMAAAIPELMQEDVQIVLLGTGKKKFEKLLRSMEEKYPGKVRAVVKFNAPLAHLIMAGADVLAVPSRFEPCGLIQLQGMRYGT
;
A
#
# COMPACT_ATOMS: atom_id res chain seq x y z
N ALA A 1 0.71 -21.91 -2.07
CA ALA A 1 0.75 -20.51 -2.53
C ALA A 1 -0.06 -19.61 -1.60
N ILE A 2 -1.36 -19.88 -1.40
CA ILE A 2 -2.25 -19.08 -0.53
C ILE A 2 -1.79 -19.07 0.94
N GLU A 3 -1.43 -20.23 1.50
CA GLU A 3 -0.90 -20.32 2.88
C GLU A 3 0.34 -19.46 3.12
N ALA A 4 1.25 -19.40 2.14
CA ALA A 4 2.46 -18.58 2.24
C ALA A 4 2.15 -17.08 2.19
N LYS A 5 1.10 -16.67 1.46
CA LYS A 5 0.66 -15.28 1.38
C LYS A 5 0.13 -14.79 2.73
N ALA A 6 -0.63 -15.62 3.44
CA ALA A 6 -1.13 -15.29 4.78
C ALA A 6 0.02 -15.04 5.78
N LEU A 7 1.07 -15.87 5.76
CA LEU A 7 2.27 -15.67 6.58
C LEU A 7 3.00 -14.36 6.21
N ASN A 8 3.14 -14.07 4.92
CA ASN A 8 3.74 -12.82 4.46
C ASN A 8 2.89 -11.59 4.83
N LYS A 9 1.56 -11.73 4.87
CA LYS A 9 0.66 -10.66 5.32
C LYS A 9 0.88 -10.35 6.80
N GLU A 10 0.94 -11.38 7.65
CA GLU A 10 1.19 -11.20 9.08
C GLU A 10 2.57 -10.55 9.33
N ALA A 11 3.59 -10.98 8.58
CA ALA A 11 4.92 -10.36 8.62
C ALA A 11 4.89 -8.90 8.15
N LEU A 12 4.15 -8.60 7.08
CA LEU A 12 3.96 -7.24 6.58
C LEU A 12 3.24 -6.36 7.61
N GLN A 13 2.18 -6.85 8.24
CA GLN A 13 1.43 -6.14 9.28
C GLN A 13 2.35 -5.79 10.46
N ALA A 14 3.15 -6.76 10.92
CA ALA A 14 4.12 -6.55 11.99
C ALA A 14 5.19 -5.50 11.62
N GLU A 15 5.81 -5.61 10.44
CA GLU A 15 6.81 -4.65 9.93
C GLU A 15 6.22 -3.24 9.72
N ALA A 16 4.94 -3.18 9.30
CA ALA A 16 4.20 -1.94 9.09
C ALA A 16 3.73 -1.30 10.42
N GLY A 17 3.77 -2.02 11.54
CA GLY A 17 3.19 -1.57 12.81
C GLY A 17 1.66 -1.55 12.81
N LEU A 18 1.04 -2.39 11.98
CA LEU A 18 -0.41 -2.59 11.92
C LEU A 18 -0.82 -3.79 12.80
N PRO A 19 -2.09 -3.85 13.27
CA PRO A 19 -2.64 -5.04 13.92
C PRO A 19 -2.44 -6.27 13.03
N VAL A 20 -1.86 -7.31 13.61
CA VAL A 20 -1.59 -8.58 12.92
C VAL A 20 -2.85 -9.43 12.93
N ASP A 21 -3.56 -9.45 11.81
CA ASP A 21 -4.71 -10.31 11.58
C ASP A 21 -4.82 -10.64 10.10
N ARG A 22 -4.64 -11.91 9.76
CA ARG A 22 -4.70 -12.41 8.37
C ARG A 22 -6.06 -12.24 7.70
N LYS A 23 -7.14 -12.08 8.47
CA LYS A 23 -8.52 -11.94 7.98
C LYS A 23 -8.83 -10.54 7.47
N ILE A 24 -8.13 -9.52 7.98
CA ILE A 24 -8.30 -8.14 7.54
C ILE A 24 -7.70 -8.00 6.13
N PRO A 25 -8.48 -7.52 5.13
CA PRO A 25 -7.94 -7.23 3.81
C PRO A 25 -6.89 -6.12 3.86
N LEU A 26 -5.76 -6.32 3.17
CA LEU A 26 -4.67 -5.37 3.09
C LEU A 26 -4.51 -4.87 1.65
N ILE A 27 -4.73 -3.57 1.47
CA ILE A 27 -4.56 -2.87 0.19
C ILE A 27 -3.17 -2.22 0.17
N ALA A 28 -2.43 -2.43 -0.91
CA ALA A 28 -1.12 -1.84 -1.10
C ALA A 28 -1.13 -0.78 -2.20
N PHE A 29 -0.35 0.29 -2.01
CA PHE A 29 0.05 1.20 -3.07
C PHE A 29 1.58 1.29 -3.09
N ILE A 30 2.19 1.11 -4.26
CA ILE A 30 3.64 1.28 -4.44
C ILE A 30 3.88 2.14 -5.67
N GLY A 31 4.55 3.28 -5.50
CA GLY A 31 4.87 4.14 -6.64
C GLY A 31 5.56 5.45 -6.29
N ARG A 32 5.99 6.16 -7.34
CA ARG A 32 6.43 7.56 -7.21
C ARG A 32 5.25 8.41 -6.77
N LEU A 33 5.48 9.29 -5.81
CA LEU A 33 4.46 10.19 -5.28
C LEU A 33 4.33 11.41 -6.19
N GLU A 34 3.50 11.25 -7.22
CA GLU A 34 3.27 12.19 -8.31
C GLU A 34 1.81 12.08 -8.79
N GLU A 35 1.32 13.11 -9.46
CA GLU A 35 -0.02 13.16 -10.06
C GLU A 35 -0.22 12.01 -11.06
N GLN A 36 0.82 11.67 -11.83
CA GLN A 36 0.74 10.56 -12.80
C GLN A 36 0.28 9.25 -12.14
N LYS A 37 0.77 8.97 -10.92
CA LYS A 37 0.47 7.73 -10.17
C LYS A 37 -0.78 7.84 -9.30
N GLY A 38 -1.50 8.96 -9.36
CA GLY A 38 -2.75 9.15 -8.61
C GLY A 38 -2.59 9.15 -7.09
N SER A 39 -1.46 9.65 -6.57
CA SER A 39 -1.20 9.68 -5.11
C SER A 39 -2.23 10.52 -4.34
N ASP A 40 -2.71 11.59 -4.96
CA ASP A 40 -3.85 12.39 -4.49
C ASP A 40 -5.16 11.62 -4.51
N VAL A 41 -5.43 10.90 -5.59
CA VAL A 41 -6.66 10.09 -5.74
C VAL A 41 -6.69 9.00 -4.67
N MET A 42 -5.57 8.29 -4.47
CA MET A 42 -5.45 7.29 -3.41
C MET A 42 -5.75 7.92 -2.04
N ALA A 43 -5.11 9.04 -1.72
CA ALA A 43 -5.31 9.71 -0.44
C ALA A 43 -6.76 10.19 -0.24
N ALA A 44 -7.43 10.67 -1.29
CA ALA A 44 -8.82 11.11 -1.24
C ALA A 44 -9.80 9.95 -1.02
N ALA A 45 -9.47 8.74 -1.47
CA ALA A 45 -10.29 7.54 -1.27
C ALA A 45 -10.12 6.90 0.12
N ILE A 46 -9.00 7.14 0.81
CA ILE A 46 -8.74 6.54 2.13
C ILE A 46 -9.89 6.77 3.13
N PRO A 47 -10.42 8.00 3.33
CA PRO A 47 -11.54 8.21 4.26
C PRO A 47 -12.77 7.33 4.02
N GLU A 48 -13.08 7.03 2.76
CA GLU A 48 -14.18 6.13 2.39
C GLU A 48 -13.82 4.68 2.71
N LEU A 49 -12.63 4.23 2.32
CA LEU A 49 -12.13 2.89 2.63
C LEU A 49 -12.03 2.62 4.14
N MET A 50 -11.78 3.65 4.96
CA MET A 50 -11.69 3.50 6.42
C MET A 50 -13.04 3.23 7.11
N GLN A 51 -14.16 3.35 6.39
CA GLN A 51 -15.48 2.90 6.86
C GLN A 51 -15.56 1.36 6.90
N GLU A 52 -14.73 0.69 6.11
CA GLU A 52 -14.60 -0.77 6.09
C GLU A 52 -13.51 -1.25 7.06
N ASP A 53 -13.55 -2.54 7.39
CA ASP A 53 -12.47 -3.19 8.16
C ASP A 53 -11.33 -3.62 7.23
N VAL A 54 -10.55 -2.64 6.78
CA VAL A 54 -9.40 -2.84 5.89
C VAL A 54 -8.16 -2.11 6.39
N GLN A 55 -7.00 -2.61 5.96
CA GLN A 55 -5.71 -1.98 6.17
C GLN A 55 -5.11 -1.48 4.85
N ILE A 56 -4.33 -0.41 4.92
CA ILE A 56 -3.68 0.19 3.76
C ILE A 56 -2.19 0.42 4.06
N VAL A 57 -1.33 -0.10 3.18
CA VAL A 57 0.12 0.18 3.20
C VAL A 57 0.52 0.95 1.94
N LEU A 58 1.16 2.09 2.14
CA LEU A 58 1.59 2.99 1.07
C LEU A 58 3.12 3.07 1.10
N LEU A 59 3.79 2.77 -0.03
CA LEU A 59 5.24 2.88 -0.17
C LEU A 59 5.59 3.78 -1.36
N GLY A 60 6.33 4.85 -1.10
CA GLY A 60 6.73 5.76 -2.17
C GLY A 60 7.47 7.00 -1.72
N THR A 61 8.15 7.65 -2.65
CA THR A 61 8.78 8.97 -2.45
C THR A 61 8.46 9.86 -3.65
N GLY A 62 8.54 11.18 -3.48
CA GLY A 62 8.28 12.10 -4.58
C GLY A 62 8.03 13.52 -4.12
N LYS A 63 6.96 14.15 -4.64
CA LYS A 63 6.63 15.54 -4.29
C LYS A 63 6.25 15.64 -2.82
N LYS A 64 6.86 16.58 -2.09
CA LYS A 64 6.65 16.79 -0.64
C LYS A 64 5.20 16.96 -0.23
N LYS A 65 4.36 17.56 -1.09
CA LYS A 65 2.91 17.67 -0.85
C LYS A 65 2.23 16.30 -0.71
N PHE A 66 2.61 15.32 -1.52
CA PHE A 66 2.04 13.97 -1.45
C PHE A 66 2.64 13.17 -0.31
N GLU A 67 3.94 13.31 -0.04
CA GLU A 67 4.56 12.73 1.17
C GLU A 67 3.83 13.17 2.44
N LYS A 68 3.57 14.48 2.57
CA LYS A 68 2.83 15.05 3.70
C LYS A 68 1.39 14.54 3.75
N LEU A 69 0.72 14.47 2.59
CA LEU A 69 -0.64 13.99 2.49
C LEU A 69 -0.77 12.53 2.95
N LEU A 70 0.12 11.63 2.52
CA LEU A 70 0.06 10.23 2.93
C LEU A 70 0.39 10.06 4.42
N ARG A 71 1.37 10.81 4.95
CA ARG A 71 1.68 10.82 6.39
C ARG A 71 0.49 11.30 7.22
N SER A 72 -0.22 12.34 6.77
CA SER A 72 -1.43 12.80 7.48
C SER A 72 -2.54 11.74 7.52
N MET A 73 -2.60 10.83 6.54
CA MET A 73 -3.57 9.73 6.56
C MET A 73 -3.20 8.65 7.57
N GLU A 74 -1.90 8.33 7.71
CA GLU A 74 -1.40 7.46 8.79
C GLU A 74 -1.69 8.05 10.17
N GLU A 75 -1.42 9.36 10.37
CA GLU A 75 -1.73 10.05 11.63
C GLU A 75 -3.23 10.05 11.97
N LYS A 76 -4.09 10.16 10.95
CA LYS A 76 -5.55 10.18 11.13
C LYS A 76 -6.14 8.80 11.39
N TYR A 77 -5.54 7.75 10.85
CA TYR A 77 -6.05 6.36 10.93
C TYR A 77 -4.98 5.41 11.47
N PRO A 78 -4.52 5.61 12.73
CA PRO A 78 -3.51 4.75 13.32
C PRO A 78 -4.01 3.30 13.39
N GLY A 79 -3.14 2.36 13.07
CA GLY A 79 -3.48 0.93 13.05
C GLY A 79 -4.32 0.47 11.84
N LYS A 80 -4.74 1.38 10.95
CA LYS A 80 -5.34 1.02 9.66
C LYS A 80 -4.50 1.47 8.46
N VAL A 81 -3.83 2.62 8.54
CA VAL A 81 -3.03 3.17 7.44
C VAL A 81 -1.57 3.28 7.85
N ARG A 82 -0.66 2.86 6.96
CA ARG A 82 0.78 3.02 7.11
C ARG A 82 1.39 3.68 5.88
N ALA A 83 2.07 4.82 6.05
CA ALA A 83 2.74 5.55 4.98
C ALA A 83 4.27 5.48 5.11
N VAL A 84 4.89 4.60 4.32
CA VAL A 84 6.34 4.43 4.28
C VAL A 84 6.94 5.33 3.20
N VAL A 85 7.30 6.55 3.59
CA VAL A 85 7.90 7.54 2.68
C VAL A 85 9.42 7.39 2.61
N LYS A 86 9.87 6.30 2.00
CA LYS A 86 11.29 6.01 1.70
C LYS A 86 11.40 5.04 0.54
N PHE A 87 12.55 5.00 -0.12
CA PHE A 87 12.88 3.89 -1.02
C PHE A 87 13.27 2.67 -0.17
N ASN A 88 12.57 1.55 -0.36
CA ASN A 88 12.86 0.31 0.36
C ASN A 88 12.47 -0.91 -0.50
N ALA A 89 13.42 -1.44 -1.27
CA ALA A 89 13.18 -2.58 -2.15
C ALA A 89 12.80 -3.87 -1.40
N PRO A 90 13.45 -4.26 -0.29
CA PRO A 90 13.01 -5.40 0.52
C PRO A 90 11.55 -5.28 0.97
N LEU A 91 11.15 -4.10 1.47
CA LEU A 91 9.75 -3.88 1.86
C LEU A 91 8.80 -3.93 0.68
N ALA A 92 9.20 -3.45 -0.51
CA ALA A 92 8.35 -3.57 -1.70
C ALA A 92 8.04 -5.03 -2.05
N HIS A 93 9.02 -5.93 -1.95
CA HIS A 93 8.80 -7.36 -2.15
C HIS A 93 7.90 -7.96 -1.06
N LEU A 94 8.07 -7.56 0.20
CA LEU A 94 7.20 -8.01 1.30
C LEU A 94 5.75 -7.53 1.11
N ILE A 95 5.56 -6.27 0.68
CA ILE A 95 4.24 -5.73 0.33
C ILE A 95 3.62 -6.55 -0.79
N MET A 96 4.37 -6.80 -1.88
CA MET A 96 3.89 -7.62 -3.00
C MET A 96 3.54 -9.04 -2.57
N ALA A 97 4.24 -9.62 -1.59
CA ALA A 97 3.97 -10.97 -1.12
C ALA A 97 2.83 -11.07 -0.10
N GLY A 98 2.53 -9.99 0.63
CA GLY A 98 1.58 -9.98 1.75
C GLY A 98 0.26 -9.25 1.50
N ALA A 99 0.21 -8.27 0.61
CA ALA A 99 -1.02 -7.54 0.31
C ALA A 99 -2.04 -8.40 -0.43
N ASP A 100 -3.33 -8.19 -0.20
CA ASP A 100 -4.40 -8.89 -0.93
C ASP A 100 -4.75 -8.22 -2.24
N VAL A 101 -4.60 -6.90 -2.30
CA VAL A 101 -4.91 -6.07 -3.47
C VAL A 101 -3.81 -5.04 -3.66
N LEU A 102 -3.33 -4.91 -4.89
CA LEU A 102 -2.46 -3.81 -5.29
C LEU A 102 -3.28 -2.72 -6.01
N ALA A 103 -3.42 -1.55 -5.37
CA ALA A 103 -4.06 -0.38 -5.94
C ALA A 103 -3.11 0.39 -6.87
N VAL A 104 -3.52 0.57 -8.12
CA VAL A 104 -2.78 1.33 -9.15
C VAL A 104 -3.68 2.42 -9.75
N PRO A 105 -3.95 3.52 -9.03
CA PRO A 105 -4.89 4.58 -9.44
C PRO A 105 -4.27 5.59 -10.42
N SER A 106 -3.37 5.11 -11.28
CA SER A 106 -2.61 5.97 -12.20
C SER A 106 -3.53 6.67 -13.21
N ARG A 107 -3.24 7.95 -13.47
CA ARG A 107 -3.92 8.71 -14.54
C ARG A 107 -3.54 8.20 -15.92
N PHE A 108 -2.29 7.76 -16.08
CA PHE A 108 -1.80 7.06 -17.26
C PHE A 108 -0.58 6.19 -16.92
N GLU A 109 -0.50 5.01 -17.55
CA GLU A 109 0.64 4.08 -17.46
C GLU A 109 1.04 3.66 -18.89
N PRO A 110 2.24 4.00 -19.37
CA PRO A 110 2.69 3.52 -20.68
C PRO A 110 2.76 2.00 -20.78
N CYS A 111 3.04 1.33 -19.66
CA CYS A 111 2.98 -0.12 -19.50
C CYS A 111 2.63 -0.46 -18.05
N GLY A 112 3.40 0.07 -17.09
CA GLY A 112 3.28 -0.25 -15.67
C GLY A 112 3.94 -1.58 -15.35
N LEU A 113 4.98 -1.57 -14.50
CA LEU A 113 5.63 -2.81 -14.05
C LEU A 113 5.01 -3.34 -12.76
N ILE A 114 4.41 -2.46 -11.97
CA ILE A 114 4.00 -2.75 -10.60
C ILE A 114 2.88 -3.78 -10.55
N GLN A 115 1.93 -3.72 -11.49
CA GLN A 115 0.85 -4.69 -11.60
C GLN A 115 1.33 -6.04 -12.14
N LEU A 116 2.34 -6.06 -13.03
CA LEU A 116 2.97 -7.31 -13.49
C LEU A 116 3.70 -8.00 -12.33
N GLN A 117 4.38 -7.21 -11.49
CA GLN A 117 5.01 -7.70 -10.26
C GLN A 117 3.95 -8.20 -9.26
N GLY A 118 2.86 -7.48 -9.03
CA GLY A 118 1.74 -7.93 -8.19
C GLY A 118 1.16 -9.26 -8.65
N MET A 119 0.82 -9.38 -9.93
CA MET A 119 0.31 -10.62 -10.53
C MET A 119 1.29 -11.78 -10.38
N ARG A 120 2.60 -11.53 -10.51
CA ARG A 120 3.63 -12.57 -10.31
C ARG A 120 3.65 -13.12 -8.88
N TYR A 121 3.32 -12.28 -7.90
CA TYR A 121 3.24 -12.61 -6.47
C TYR A 121 1.84 -13.09 -6.03
N GLY A 122 0.85 -13.04 -6.92
CA GLY A 122 -0.53 -13.41 -6.61
C GLY A 122 -1.23 -12.40 -5.71
N THR A 123 -1.05 -11.11 -6.02
CA THR A 123 -1.62 -9.93 -5.34
C THR A 123 -2.47 -9.12 -6.30
#